data_AF-A0A6P4I6V3-F1
#
_entry.id   AF-A0A6P4I6V3-F1
#
_cell.length_a   1.000
_cell.length_b   1.000
_cell.length_c   1.000
_cell.angle_alpha   90.00
_cell.angle_beta   90.00
_cell.angle_gamma   90.00
#
_symmetry.space_group_name_H-M   'P 1'
#
loop_
_entity.id
_entity.type
_entity.pdbx_description
1 polymer ?
#
loop_
_entity_poly.entity_id
_entity_poly.type
_entity_poly.pdbx_seq_one_letter_code
_entity_poly.pdbx_strand_id
1 'polypeptide(L)'
;MVSLGNEIDLDEDELIEYMIAGIPDVNLRNIAKLQNFSTKTEMLEAFIQRNAQERKGTGKTQRRNVKCYNCNSLGHISSECRKPKREMGTCFACGKPGHQAKDCEQYKKIVVQNEYKHS
;
A
#
# COMPACT_ATOMS: atom_id res chain seq x y z
N MET A 1 -13.93 -1.86 55.95
CA MET A 1 -14.29 -1.12 54.72
C MET A 1 -12.98 -0.84 54.00
N VAL A 2 -12.60 -1.68 53.04
CA VAL A 2 -11.33 -1.52 52.32
C VAL A 2 -11.60 -0.56 51.18
N SER A 3 -11.25 0.71 51.38
CA SER A 3 -11.25 1.69 50.29
C SER A 3 -10.04 1.39 49.40
N LEU A 4 -10.24 0.55 48.39
CA LEU A 4 -9.28 0.40 47.29
C LEU A 4 -9.34 1.69 46.47
N GLY A 5 -8.55 2.67 46.88
CA GLY A 5 -8.30 3.89 46.12
C GLY A 5 -7.53 3.52 44.86
N ASN A 6 -8.25 3.41 43.74
CA ASN A 6 -7.67 3.36 42.40
C ASN A 6 -7.14 4.74 42.01
N GLU A 7 -6.11 5.22 42.70
CA GLU A 7 -5.26 6.31 42.18
C GLU A 7 -3.97 5.65 41.70
N ILE A 8 -4.02 5.17 40.45
CA ILE A 8 -2.79 4.87 39.73
C ILE A 8 -2.35 6.21 39.15
N ASP A 9 -1.42 6.88 39.83
CA ASP A 9 -0.62 7.97 39.27
C ASP A 9 0.30 7.37 38.19
N LEU A 10 -0.30 6.96 37.06
CA LEU A 10 0.48 6.62 35.87
C LEU A 10 1.00 7.92 35.31
N ASP A 11 2.31 8.04 35.30
CA ASP A 11 2.99 9.11 34.59
C ASP A 11 2.51 9.10 33.12
N GLU A 12 2.38 10.27 32.53
CA GLU A 12 1.80 10.40 31.19
C GLU A 12 2.67 9.67 30.16
N ASP A 13 3.97 9.60 30.40
CA ASP A 13 4.95 8.81 29.64
C ASP A 13 4.67 7.31 29.74
N GLU A 14 4.39 6.78 30.94
CA GLU A 14 4.07 5.37 31.14
C GLU A 14 2.74 5.01 30.44
N LEU A 15 1.74 5.89 30.52
CA LEU A 15 0.48 5.72 29.83
C LEU A 15 0.66 5.68 28.30
N ILE A 16 1.48 6.58 27.75
CA ILE A 16 1.84 6.63 26.33
C ILE A 16 2.54 5.32 25.92
N GLU A 17 3.49 4.83 26.72
CA GLU A 17 4.18 3.56 26.46
C GLU A 17 3.23 2.37 26.41
N TYR A 18 2.31 2.25 27.38
CA TYR A 18 1.30 1.19 27.40
C TYR A 18 0.37 1.28 26.18
N MET A 19 -0.04 2.48 25.79
CA MET A 19 -0.88 2.69 24.60
C MET A 19 -0.15 2.27 23.32
N ILE A 20 1.13 2.61 23.17
CA ILE A 20 1.95 2.18 22.02
C ILE A 20 2.13 0.66 22.02
N ALA A 21 2.42 0.08 23.19
CA ALA A 21 2.59 -1.36 23.34
C ALA A 21 1.32 -2.14 22.93
N GLY A 22 0.13 -1.56 23.10
CA GLY A 22 -1.15 -2.14 22.69
C GLY A 22 -1.42 -2.16 21.18
N ILE A 23 -0.65 -1.44 20.35
CA ILE A 23 -0.89 -1.35 18.89
C ILE A 23 -0.60 -2.71 18.23
N PRO A 24 -1.56 -3.42 17.60
CA PRO A 24 -1.31 -4.76 17.05
C PRO A 24 -0.30 -4.78 15.90
N ASP A 25 -0.36 -3.78 15.01
CA ASP A 25 0.54 -3.67 13.86
C ASP A 25 1.94 -3.21 14.29
N VAL A 26 2.95 -4.04 14.01
CA VAL A 26 4.34 -3.79 14.42
C VAL A 26 4.93 -2.56 13.76
N ASN A 27 4.57 -2.27 12.51
CA ASN A 27 5.08 -1.09 11.81
C ASN A 27 4.48 0.18 12.39
N LEU A 28 3.16 0.20 12.65
CA LEU A 28 2.51 1.34 13.31
C LEU A 28 3.03 1.55 14.73
N ARG A 29 3.28 0.47 15.47
CA ARG A 29 3.91 0.55 16.80
C ARG A 29 5.29 1.18 16.74
N ASN A 30 6.15 0.74 15.83
CA ASN A 30 7.49 1.29 15.66
C ASN A 30 7.44 2.77 15.23
N ILE A 31 6.52 3.12 14.33
CA ILE A 31 6.30 4.51 13.92
C ILE A 31 5.89 5.34 15.14
N ALA A 32 4.91 4.88 15.94
CA ALA A 32 4.47 5.58 17.13
C ALA A 32 5.58 5.77 18.17
N LYS A 33 6.46 4.77 18.36
CA LYS A 33 7.66 4.90 19.21
C LYS A 33 8.61 5.99 18.74
N LEU A 34 8.76 6.17 17.42
CA LEU A 34 9.63 7.18 16.83
C LEU A 34 9.05 8.59 16.83
N GLN A 35 7.73 8.75 17.02
CA GLN A 35 7.08 10.06 17.07
C GLN A 35 7.31 10.81 18.39
N ASN A 36 7.76 10.11 19.44
CA ASN A 36 8.15 10.70 20.74
C ASN A 36 7.08 11.66 21.33
N PHE A 37 5.84 11.22 21.37
CA PHE A 37 4.72 11.98 21.93
C PHE A 37 4.97 12.34 23.39
N SER A 38 4.72 13.59 23.75
CA SER A 38 4.95 14.11 25.11
C SER A 38 3.68 14.18 25.95
N THR A 39 2.50 14.04 25.32
CA THR A 39 1.21 14.02 26.01
C THR A 39 0.25 13.04 25.35
N LYS A 40 -0.72 12.51 26.10
CA LYS A 40 -1.72 11.59 25.54
C LYS A 40 -2.59 12.26 24.47
N THR A 41 -2.82 13.56 24.60
CA THR A 41 -3.63 14.34 23.66
C THR A 41 -2.94 14.42 22.30
N GLU A 42 -1.64 14.71 22.28
CA GLU A 42 -0.83 14.74 21.06
C GLU A 42 -0.85 13.39 20.33
N MET A 43 -0.67 12.30 21.07
CA MET A 43 -0.79 10.95 20.54
C MET A 43 -2.17 10.71 19.91
N LEU A 44 -3.25 11.01 20.64
CA LEU A 44 -4.62 10.80 20.17
C LEU A 44 -4.91 11.60 18.89
N GLU A 45 -4.49 12.86 18.85
CA GLU A 45 -4.64 13.71 17.67
C GLU A 45 -3.89 13.15 16.46
N ALA A 46 -2.66 12.67 16.65
CA ALA A 46 -1.88 12.04 15.58
C ALA A 46 -2.57 10.80 14.99
N PHE A 47 -3.18 9.95 15.84
CA PHE A 47 -3.95 8.78 15.39
C PHE A 47 -5.23 9.17 14.64
N ILE A 48 -5.94 10.21 15.08
CA ILE A 48 -7.13 10.72 14.40
C ILE A 48 -6.78 11.25 13.00
N GLN A 49 -5.70 12.03 12.89
CA GLN A 49 -5.23 12.58 11.62
C GLN A 49 -4.82 11.48 10.62
N ARG A 50 -4.14 10.43 11.10
CA ARG A 50 -3.74 9.28 10.26
C ARG A 50 -4.95 8.54 9.69
N ASN A 51 -5.98 8.30 10.49
CA ASN A 51 -7.24 7.70 10.02
C ASN A 51 -7.93 8.53 8.93
N ALA A 52 -7.81 9.85 8.98
CA ALA A 52 -8.34 10.75 7.95
C ALA A 52 -7.51 10.70 6.63
N GLN A 53 -6.21 10.45 6.71
CA GLN A 53 -5.32 10.34 5.55
C GLN A 53 -5.44 8.99 4.83
N GLU A 54 -5.60 7.88 5.55
CA GLU A 54 -5.83 6.54 4.97
C GLU A 54 -7.12 6.52 4.12
N ARG A 55 -8.15 7.29 4.50
CA ARG A 55 -9.37 7.49 3.68
C ARG A 55 -9.13 8.29 2.41
N LYS A 56 -8.02 9.04 2.32
CA LYS A 56 -7.72 9.97 1.21
C LYS A 56 -6.60 9.51 0.27
N GLY A 57 -5.83 8.46 0.54
CA GLY A 57 -4.74 8.14 -0.39
C GLY A 57 -3.97 6.85 -0.22
N THR A 58 -4.20 5.92 -1.16
CA THR A 58 -3.14 5.12 -1.82
C THR A 58 -3.41 4.84 -3.31
N GLY A 59 -4.57 5.24 -3.86
CA GLY A 59 -4.94 4.91 -5.25
C GLY A 59 -4.04 5.53 -6.34
N LYS A 60 -3.39 6.67 -6.09
CA LYS A 60 -2.61 7.38 -7.13
C LYS A 60 -1.27 6.72 -7.44
N THR A 61 -0.57 6.18 -6.42
CA THR A 61 0.72 5.51 -6.62
C THR A 61 0.53 4.10 -7.20
N GLN A 62 -0.47 3.37 -6.71
CA GLN A 62 -0.85 2.06 -7.25
C GLN A 62 -1.24 2.15 -8.74
N ARG A 63 -2.01 3.17 -9.15
CA ARG A 63 -2.40 3.38 -10.55
C ARG A 63 -1.23 3.68 -11.49
N ARG A 64 -0.12 4.26 -11.02
CA ARG A 64 1.05 4.53 -11.88
C ARG A 64 1.86 3.27 -12.19
N ASN A 65 1.85 2.28 -11.30
CA ASN A 65 2.60 1.03 -11.45
C ASN A 65 1.75 -0.15 -11.93
N VAL A 66 0.44 0.04 -12.15
CA VAL A 66 -0.41 -1.02 -12.69
C VAL A 66 -0.08 -1.28 -14.15
N LYS A 67 0.18 -2.55 -14.50
CA LYS A 67 0.47 -2.99 -15.87
C LYS A 67 -0.80 -3.49 -16.54
N CYS A 68 -1.08 -3.00 -17.74
CA CYS A 68 -2.19 -3.49 -18.56
C CYS A 68 -1.87 -4.87 -19.13
N TYR A 69 -2.72 -5.87 -18.89
CA TYR A 69 -2.53 -7.23 -19.43
C TYR A 69 -2.87 -7.35 -20.92
N ASN A 70 -3.55 -6.35 -21.49
CA ASN A 70 -3.84 -6.28 -22.92
C ASN A 70 -2.61 -5.82 -23.72
N CYS A 71 -2.00 -4.69 -23.32
CA CYS A 71 -0.96 -4.02 -24.12
C CYS A 71 0.42 -3.91 -23.45
N ASN A 72 0.56 -4.40 -22.22
CA ASN A 72 1.78 -4.36 -21.41
C ASN A 72 2.31 -2.98 -20.98
N SER A 73 1.61 -1.87 -21.28
CA SER A 73 1.98 -0.52 -20.79
C SER A 73 1.54 -0.29 -19.33
N LEU A 74 2.17 0.67 -18.63
CA LEU A 74 1.75 1.07 -17.28
C LEU A 74 0.66 2.14 -17.32
N GLY A 75 0.08 2.41 -16.15
CA GLY A 75 -0.82 3.55 -15.92
C GLY A 75 -2.30 3.24 -16.07
N HIS A 76 -2.66 2.04 -16.53
CA HIS A 76 -4.05 1.61 -16.72
C HIS A 76 -4.19 0.08 -16.65
N ILE A 77 -5.41 -0.39 -16.40
CA ILE A 77 -5.77 -1.83 -16.43
C ILE A 77 -6.38 -2.23 -17.78
N SER A 78 -6.49 -3.53 -18.06
CA SER A 78 -7.02 -4.02 -19.33
C SER A 78 -8.42 -3.52 -19.69
N SER A 79 -9.27 -3.23 -18.70
CA SER A 79 -10.61 -2.69 -18.93
C SER A 79 -10.60 -1.24 -19.43
N GLU A 80 -9.52 -0.50 -19.19
CA GLU A 80 -9.33 0.88 -19.63
C GLU A 80 -8.50 0.96 -20.93
N CYS A 81 -8.07 -0.18 -21.48
CA CYS A 81 -7.22 -0.24 -22.65
C CYS A 81 -8.00 0.03 -23.93
N ARG A 82 -7.56 1.02 -24.72
CA ARG A 82 -8.13 1.40 -26.02
C ARG A 82 -7.50 0.66 -27.20
N LYS A 83 -6.38 -0.04 -26.98
CA LYS A 83 -5.76 -0.87 -28.03
C LYS A 83 -6.64 -2.10 -28.31
N PRO A 84 -6.58 -2.66 -29.52
CA PRO A 84 -7.29 -3.89 -29.86
C PRO A 84 -7.09 -4.98 -28.80
N LYS A 85 -8.13 -5.78 -28.58
CA LYS A 85 -8.04 -6.91 -27.64
C LYS A 85 -6.99 -7.88 -28.16
N ARG A 86 -6.14 -8.32 -27.25
CA ARG A 86 -5.15 -9.33 -27.47
C ARG A 86 -5.78 -10.68 -27.78
N GLU A 87 -5.16 -11.42 -28.70
CA GLU A 87 -5.51 -12.81 -28.99
C GLU A 87 -5.28 -13.72 -27.76
N MET A 88 -6.30 -14.50 -27.44
CA MET A 88 -6.24 -15.49 -26.36
C MET A 88 -5.22 -16.57 -26.66
N GLY A 89 -4.55 -17.08 -25.61
CA GLY A 89 -3.56 -18.16 -25.75
C GLY A 89 -2.18 -17.74 -26.26
N THR A 90 -1.94 -16.43 -26.43
CA THR A 90 -0.62 -15.92 -26.79
C THR A 90 0.29 -15.73 -25.56
N CYS A 91 1.60 -15.64 -25.76
CA CYS A 91 2.61 -15.37 -24.74
C CYS A 91 2.67 -13.88 -24.38
N PHE A 92 2.65 -13.55 -23.08
CA PHE A 92 2.68 -12.16 -22.61
C PHE A 92 4.00 -11.42 -22.90
N ALA A 93 5.07 -12.14 -23.25
CA ALA A 93 6.38 -11.56 -23.55
C ALA A 93 6.58 -11.30 -25.05
N CYS A 94 6.26 -12.27 -25.91
CA CYS A 94 6.56 -12.21 -27.34
C CYS A 94 5.33 -12.17 -28.26
N GLY A 95 4.11 -12.33 -27.74
CA GLY A 95 2.86 -12.29 -28.51
C GLY A 95 2.55 -13.55 -29.34
N LYS A 96 3.40 -14.58 -29.33
CA LYS A 96 3.17 -15.83 -30.06
C LYS A 96 2.36 -16.85 -29.25
N PRO A 97 1.50 -17.68 -29.88
CA PRO A 97 0.79 -18.76 -29.21
C PRO A 97 1.72 -19.93 -28.82
N GLY A 98 1.19 -20.86 -28.02
CA GLY A 98 1.85 -22.15 -27.73
C GLY A 98 2.75 -22.19 -26.49
N HIS A 99 2.96 -21.05 -25.81
CA HIS A 99 3.70 -21.01 -24.54
C HIS A 99 3.27 -19.83 -23.65
N GLN A 100 3.56 -19.92 -22.36
CA GLN A 100 3.38 -18.82 -21.42
C GLN A 100 4.66 -17.99 -21.30
N ALA A 101 4.58 -16.77 -20.77
CA ALA A 101 5.76 -15.91 -20.64
C ALA A 101 6.89 -16.50 -19.79
N LYS A 102 6.55 -17.40 -18.86
CA LYS A 102 7.51 -18.15 -18.04
C LYS A 102 8.37 -19.14 -18.87
N ASP A 103 7.81 -19.66 -19.97
CA ASP A 103 8.45 -20.63 -20.86
C ASP A 103 8.91 -19.99 -22.17
N CYS A 104 8.99 -18.65 -22.21
CA CYS A 104 9.31 -17.92 -23.43
C CYS A 104 10.82 -17.90 -23.67
N GLU A 105 11.28 -18.61 -24.69
CA GLU A 105 12.68 -18.57 -25.14
C GLU A 105 13.12 -17.17 -25.58
N GLN A 106 12.17 -16.35 -26.03
CA GLN A 106 12.37 -14.94 -26.42
C GLN A 106 12.02 -13.99 -25.28
N TYR A 107 12.32 -14.35 -24.03
CA TYR A 107 12.10 -13.48 -22.86
C TYR A 107 12.99 -12.23 -22.96
N LYS A 108 12.54 -11.24 -23.74
CA LYS A 108 13.04 -9.89 -23.63
C LYS A 108 12.51 -9.37 -22.30
N LYS A 109 13.40 -8.95 -21.39
CA LYS A 109 13.00 -8.11 -20.25
C LYS A 109 12.11 -7.03 -20.84
N ILE A 110 10.81 -7.04 -20.54
CA ILE A 110 9.88 -6.05 -21.05
C ILE A 110 10.34 -4.75 -20.42
N VAL A 111 11.15 -3.98 -21.14
CA VAL A 111 11.34 -2.56 -20.84
C VAL A 111 9.94 -2.01 -20.99
N VAL A 112 9.33 -1.63 -19.88
CA VAL A 112 7.96 -1.16 -19.89
C VAL A 112 8.00 0.23 -20.51
N GLN A 113 7.97 0.27 -21.84
CA GLN A 113 7.96 1.49 -22.63
C GLN A 113 6.58 2.10 -22.47
N ASN A 114 6.51 3.20 -21.73
CA ASN A 114 5.30 3.99 -21.56
C ASN A 114 5.03 4.85 -22.80
N GLU A 115 4.83 4.20 -23.94
CA GLU A 115 4.45 4.84 -25.21
C GLU A 115 2.92 4.82 -25.42
N TYR A 116 2.15 4.58 -24.36
CA TYR A 116 0.69 4.55 -24.44
C TYR A 116 0.15 5.98 -24.63
N LYS A 117 0.03 6.38 -25.90
CA LYS A 117 -0.61 7.64 -26.29
C LYS A 117 -2.12 7.50 -26.09
N HIS A 118 -2.67 8.30 -25.19
CA HIS A 118 -4.11 8.54 -25.10
C HIS A 118 -4.52 9.45 -26.27
N SER A 119 -4.58 8.89 -27.48
CA SER A 119 -5.33 9.54 -28.57
C SER A 119 -6.82 9.41 -28.32
#